data_AF-A0AB34FLP6-F1
#
_entry.id   AF-A0AB34FLP6-F1
#
_cell.length_a   1.000
_cell.length_b   1.000
_cell.length_c   1.000
_cell.angle_alpha   90.00
_cell.angle_beta   90.00
_cell.angle_gamma   90.00
#
_symmetry.space_group_name_H-M   'P 1'
#
loop_
_entity.id
_entity.type
_entity.pdbx_description
1 polymer ?
#
loop_
_entity_poly.entity_id
_entity_poly.type
_entity_poly.pdbx_seq_one_letter_code
_entity_poly.pdbx_strand_id
1 'polypeptide(L)'
;MATAPARFEFYCNRGATQLDYTHDVPQELISRATLAGKDGAYDDLFTKVVWSVVKEREQACRIASNTRCDNCGQPTARVLQSTVSWLHKPNDPSIGTWILGLCDKGECEIQLRQRMGSTLLQIGADLNRGTAQSCTELLMCNVCGETAGSKRCARCRAVAYCGKEHQRSDWRRHKESCKCPESQTD
;
A
#
# COMPACT_ATOMS: atom_id res chain seq x y z
N MET A 1 -8.59 23.44 -10.92
CA MET A 1 -8.04 23.29 -9.55
C MET A 1 -6.54 23.38 -9.65
N ALA A 2 -5.84 23.99 -8.68
CA ALA A 2 -4.39 24.08 -8.72
C ALA A 2 -3.76 22.67 -8.57
N THR A 3 -2.71 22.41 -9.33
CA THR A 3 -1.94 21.16 -9.29
C THR A 3 -0.47 21.45 -9.01
N ALA A 4 0.24 20.45 -8.50
CA ALA A 4 1.69 20.47 -8.36
C ALA A 4 2.28 19.11 -8.69
N PRO A 5 3.54 19.08 -9.15
CA PRO A 5 4.22 17.84 -9.48
C PRO A 5 4.56 17.06 -8.21
N ALA A 6 4.31 15.75 -8.24
CA ALA A 6 4.79 14.80 -7.24
C ALA A 6 5.51 13.63 -7.92
N ARG A 7 6.56 13.11 -7.27
CA ARG A 7 7.31 11.94 -7.74
C ARG A 7 6.59 10.65 -7.33
N PHE A 8 6.44 9.73 -8.27
CA PHE A 8 5.90 8.40 -8.04
C PHE A 8 7.00 7.38 -8.32
N GLU A 9 7.48 6.75 -7.26
CA GLU A 9 8.56 5.76 -7.29
C GLU A 9 7.95 4.36 -7.16
N PHE A 10 8.13 3.53 -8.18
CA PHE A 10 7.62 2.16 -8.17
C PHE A 10 8.76 1.17 -7.99
N TYR A 11 8.71 0.42 -6.90
CA TYR A 11 9.70 -0.60 -6.55
C TYR A 11 9.16 -1.96 -6.97
N CYS A 12 9.57 -2.42 -8.16
CA CYS A 12 9.24 -3.75 -8.68
C CYS A 12 10.36 -4.77 -8.36
N ASN A 13 10.09 -6.07 -8.49
CA ASN A 13 11.10 -7.13 -8.31
C ASN A 13 11.88 -7.03 -6.98
N ARG A 14 11.17 -6.94 -5.85
CA ARG A 14 11.77 -6.76 -4.51
C ARG A 14 12.68 -5.53 -4.38
N GLY A 15 12.44 -4.50 -5.17
CA GLY A 15 13.26 -3.28 -5.21
C GLY A 15 14.50 -3.36 -6.09
N ALA A 16 14.71 -4.47 -6.83
CA ALA A 16 15.80 -4.57 -7.81
C ALA A 16 15.53 -3.72 -9.06
N THR A 17 14.27 -3.35 -9.31
CA THR A 17 13.89 -2.47 -10.40
C THR A 17 13.07 -1.33 -9.85
N GLN A 18 13.51 -0.10 -10.12
CA GLN A 18 12.81 1.11 -9.76
C GLN A 18 12.36 1.82 -11.04
N LEU A 19 11.08 2.20 -11.09
CA LEU A 19 10.52 3.02 -12.16
C LEU A 19 10.02 4.33 -11.56
N ASP A 20 10.54 5.45 -12.05
CA ASP A 20 10.21 6.77 -11.54
C ASP A 20 9.35 7.54 -12.55
N TYR A 21 8.28 8.13 -12.05
CA TYR A 21 7.39 8.98 -12.83
C TYR A 21 7.13 10.29 -12.09
N THR A 22 6.76 11.33 -12.83
CA THR A 22 6.26 12.57 -12.25
C THR A 22 4.83 12.77 -12.72
N HIS A 23 3.93 13.00 -11.78
CA HIS A 23 2.52 13.26 -12.06
C HIS A 23 2.07 14.52 -11.35
N ASP A 24 1.26 15.32 -12.05
CA ASP A 24 0.57 16.45 -11.43
C ASP A 24 -0.58 15.94 -10.56
N VAL A 25 -0.52 16.29 -9.28
CA VAL A 25 -1.55 15.97 -8.29
C VAL A 25 -2.24 17.25 -7.82
N PRO A 26 -3.49 17.21 -7.35
CA PRO A 26 -4.12 18.38 -6.74
C PRO A 26 -3.24 18.95 -5.63
N GLN A 27 -3.02 20.27 -5.65
CA GLN A 27 -2.19 20.98 -4.66
C GLN A 27 -2.60 20.66 -3.21
N GLU A 28 -3.90 20.42 -3.02
CA GLU A 28 -4.51 20.05 -1.75
C GLU A 28 -3.88 18.80 -1.11
N LEU A 29 -3.46 17.81 -1.91
CA LEU A 29 -2.82 16.60 -1.41
C LEU A 29 -1.44 16.87 -0.78
N ILE A 30 -0.78 17.93 -1.21
CA ILE A 30 0.51 18.35 -0.66
C ILE A 30 0.27 19.28 0.53
N SER A 31 -0.54 20.33 0.36
CA SER A 31 -0.75 21.34 1.39
C SER A 31 -1.49 20.83 2.63
N ARG A 32 -2.31 19.78 2.48
CA ARG A 32 -3.08 19.17 3.58
C ARG A 32 -2.58 17.78 3.97
N ALA A 33 -1.35 17.41 3.61
CA ALA A 33 -0.82 16.07 3.86
C ALA A 33 -0.84 15.63 5.33
N THR A 34 -0.83 16.58 6.28
CA THR A 34 -0.93 16.31 7.72
C THR A 34 -2.28 15.76 8.18
N LEU A 35 -3.30 15.81 7.31
CA LEU A 35 -4.64 15.27 7.52
C LEU A 35 -4.77 13.79 7.12
N ALA A 36 -3.74 13.20 6.53
CA ALA A 36 -3.75 11.78 6.17
C ALA A 36 -4.09 10.89 7.37
N GLY A 37 -5.08 10.01 7.20
CA GLY A 37 -5.61 9.13 8.24
C GLY A 37 -6.41 9.83 9.35
N LYS A 38 -6.67 11.13 9.23
CA LYS A 38 -7.46 11.95 10.19
C LYS A 38 -8.71 12.54 9.56
N ASP A 39 -8.71 12.78 8.26
CA ASP A 39 -9.80 13.40 7.51
C ASP A 39 -10.23 12.49 6.35
N GLY A 40 -11.48 12.03 6.40
CA GLY A 40 -12.00 11.09 5.41
C GLY A 40 -12.05 11.66 4.00
N ALA A 41 -12.32 12.97 3.84
CA ALA A 41 -12.38 13.59 2.52
C ALA A 41 -10.99 13.72 1.88
N TYR A 42 -9.98 14.03 2.70
CA TYR A 42 -8.58 13.97 2.27
C TYR A 42 -8.18 12.56 1.86
N ASP A 43 -8.50 11.55 2.68
CA ASP A 43 -8.14 10.15 2.39
C ASP A 43 -8.82 9.64 1.11
N ASP A 44 -10.07 10.05 0.87
CA ASP A 44 -10.81 9.75 -0.36
C ASP A 44 -10.18 10.42 -1.59
N LEU A 45 -9.81 11.71 -1.48
CA LEU A 45 -9.13 12.43 -2.57
C LEU A 45 -7.76 11.80 -2.87
N PHE A 46 -6.98 11.54 -1.82
CA PHE A 46 -5.67 10.92 -1.92
C PHE A 46 -5.79 9.58 -2.63
N THR A 47 -6.72 8.74 -2.18
CA THR A 47 -6.94 7.44 -2.81
C THR A 47 -7.35 7.60 -4.26
N LYS A 48 -8.33 8.45 -4.57
CA LYS A 48 -8.80 8.62 -5.95
C LYS A 48 -7.66 8.98 -6.92
N VAL A 49 -6.77 9.88 -6.50
CA VAL A 49 -5.66 10.37 -7.34
C VAL A 49 -4.50 9.38 -7.37
N VAL A 50 -4.05 8.91 -6.22
CA VAL A 50 -2.88 8.03 -6.15
C VAL A 50 -3.20 6.67 -6.74
N TRP A 51 -4.43 6.19 -6.56
CA TRP A 51 -4.85 4.88 -7.07
C TRP A 51 -5.08 4.84 -8.57
N SER A 52 -5.47 5.95 -9.20
CA SER A 52 -5.51 6.02 -10.66
C SER A 52 -4.10 5.89 -11.24
N VAL A 53 -3.12 6.61 -10.68
CA VAL A 53 -1.72 6.55 -11.11
C VAL A 53 -1.12 5.16 -10.84
N VAL A 54 -1.31 4.61 -9.64
CA VAL A 54 -0.78 3.29 -9.30
C VAL A 54 -1.35 2.20 -10.22
N LYS A 55 -2.66 2.21 -10.51
CA LYS A 55 -3.26 1.26 -11.47
C LYS A 55 -2.76 1.44 -12.89
N GLU A 56 -2.59 2.69 -13.34
CA GLU A 56 -2.03 2.98 -14.67
C GLU A 56 -0.63 2.39 -14.83
N ARG A 57 0.19 2.47 -13.77
CA ARG A 57 1.59 2.02 -13.78
C ARG A 57 1.78 0.57 -13.33
N GLU A 58 0.75 -0.07 -12.77
CA GLU A 58 0.78 -1.46 -12.30
C GLU A 58 1.24 -2.42 -13.40
N GLN A 59 0.72 -2.27 -14.63
CA GLN A 59 1.07 -3.16 -15.74
C GLN A 59 2.55 -3.04 -16.12
N ALA A 60 3.10 -1.83 -16.13
CA ALA A 60 4.53 -1.61 -16.41
C ALA A 60 5.40 -2.30 -15.36
N CYS A 61 5.06 -2.15 -14.07
CA CYS A 61 5.76 -2.90 -13.02
C CYS A 61 5.51 -4.40 -13.14
N ARG A 62 4.33 -4.87 -13.56
CA ARG A 62 4.08 -6.32 -13.72
C ARG A 62 4.95 -6.94 -14.80
N ILE A 63 5.22 -6.21 -15.88
CA ILE A 63 6.17 -6.62 -16.93
C ILE A 63 7.61 -6.59 -16.38
N ALA A 64 7.95 -5.59 -15.58
CA ALA A 64 9.28 -5.45 -14.97
C ALA A 64 9.51 -6.37 -13.75
N SER A 65 8.45 -6.89 -13.12
CA SER A 65 8.49 -7.63 -11.85
C SER A 65 8.59 -9.14 -12.07
N ASN A 66 9.08 -9.82 -11.04
CA ASN A 66 9.28 -11.27 -11.05
C ASN A 66 7.99 -12.04 -11.39
N THR A 67 8.14 -13.07 -12.23
CA THR A 67 7.13 -14.12 -12.45
C THR A 67 6.94 -15.03 -11.24
N ARG A 68 7.59 -14.73 -10.10
CA ARG A 68 7.62 -15.54 -8.88
C ARG A 68 7.12 -14.76 -7.66
N CYS A 69 6.39 -15.48 -6.81
CA CYS A 69 5.89 -15.03 -5.52
C CYS A 69 7.03 -14.60 -4.60
N ASP A 70 6.88 -13.43 -3.97
CA ASP A 70 7.88 -12.83 -3.09
C ASP A 70 8.06 -13.57 -1.78
N ASN A 71 7.10 -14.43 -1.42
CA ASN A 71 7.20 -15.26 -0.23
C ASN A 71 7.78 -16.65 -0.52
N CYS A 72 7.19 -17.40 -1.47
CA CYS A 72 7.50 -18.82 -1.67
C CYS A 72 8.14 -19.18 -3.02
N GLY A 73 8.31 -18.22 -3.93
CA GLY A 73 8.96 -18.43 -5.23
C GLY A 73 8.14 -19.17 -6.30
N GLN A 74 6.90 -19.59 -5.99
CA GLN A 74 5.94 -20.16 -6.95
C GLN A 74 5.46 -19.11 -7.96
N PRO A 75 4.86 -19.51 -9.11
CA PRO A 75 4.36 -18.56 -10.09
C PRO A 75 3.42 -17.49 -9.50
N THR A 76 3.64 -16.25 -9.91
CA THR A 76 2.82 -15.10 -9.50
C THR A 76 1.42 -15.21 -10.10
N ALA A 77 0.39 -15.24 -9.25
CA ALA A 77 -1.02 -15.21 -9.65
C ALA A 77 -1.55 -13.77 -9.72
N ARG A 78 -1.07 -12.91 -8.82
CA ARG A 78 -1.50 -11.50 -8.70
C ARG A 78 -0.39 -10.64 -8.09
N VAL A 79 -0.59 -9.33 -8.08
CA VAL A 79 0.30 -8.38 -7.40
C VAL A 79 -0.33 -7.83 -6.13
N LEU A 80 0.52 -7.54 -5.14
CA LEU A 80 0.21 -6.77 -3.96
C LEU A 80 0.90 -5.42 -4.06
N GLN A 81 0.12 -4.36 -3.90
CA GLN A 81 0.61 -2.99 -3.91
C GLN A 81 0.69 -2.49 -2.47
N SER A 82 1.84 -1.94 -2.08
CA SER A 82 2.04 -1.33 -0.78
C SER A 82 2.56 0.08 -0.99
N THR A 83 1.75 1.08 -0.66
CA THR A 83 2.01 2.49 -1.00
C THR A 83 2.24 3.30 0.26
N VAL A 84 3.28 4.14 0.23
CA VAL A 84 3.62 5.12 1.26
C VAL A 84 3.76 6.49 0.62
N SER A 85 3.42 7.53 1.37
CA SER A 85 3.53 8.91 0.88
C SER A 85 4.39 9.78 1.79
N TRP A 86 5.09 10.71 1.14
CA TRP A 86 5.85 11.80 1.71
C TRP A 86 5.39 13.15 1.14
N LEU A 87 4.11 13.28 0.78
CA LEU A 87 3.55 14.54 0.25
C LEU A 87 3.66 15.71 1.23
N HIS A 88 3.90 15.44 2.52
CA HIS A 88 4.18 16.46 3.53
C HIS A 88 5.55 17.14 3.36
N LYS A 89 6.40 16.70 2.41
CA LYS A 89 7.67 17.34 2.05
C LYS A 89 7.44 18.28 0.87
N PRO A 90 7.15 19.58 1.08
CA PRO A 90 6.73 20.48 0.00
C PRO A 90 7.79 20.71 -1.09
N ASN A 91 9.06 20.55 -0.77
CA ASN A 91 10.17 20.73 -1.72
C ASN A 91 10.47 19.45 -2.54
N ASP A 92 10.02 18.29 -2.07
CA ASP A 92 10.21 17.00 -2.75
C ASP A 92 9.05 16.05 -2.41
N PRO A 93 7.83 16.36 -2.87
CA PRO A 93 6.66 15.53 -2.58
C PRO A 93 6.76 14.22 -3.38
N SER A 94 6.80 13.09 -2.66
CA SER A 94 6.93 11.78 -3.28
C SER A 94 5.95 10.75 -2.73
N ILE A 95 5.66 9.75 -3.55
CA ILE A 95 4.86 8.57 -3.22
C ILE A 95 5.66 7.35 -3.69
N GLY A 96 5.91 6.41 -2.78
CA GLY A 96 6.58 5.15 -3.07
C GLY A 96 5.57 4.01 -3.06
N THR A 97 5.57 3.19 -4.12
CA THR A 97 4.71 2.01 -4.24
C THR A 97 5.55 0.77 -4.51
N TRP A 98 5.52 -0.18 -3.57
CA TRP A 98 6.11 -1.50 -3.76
C TRP A 98 5.12 -2.42 -4.45
N ILE A 99 5.54 -3.01 -5.58
CA ILE A 99 4.76 -3.97 -6.36
C ILE A 99 5.33 -5.37 -6.15
N LEU A 100 4.59 -6.18 -5.40
CA LEU A 100 5.03 -7.47 -4.92
C LEU A 100 4.26 -8.61 -5.60
N GLY A 101 4.97 -9.62 -6.10
CA GLY A 101 4.37 -10.81 -6.68
C GLY A 101 3.80 -11.74 -5.61
N LEU A 102 2.57 -12.19 -5.77
CA LEU A 102 1.93 -13.16 -4.90
C LEU A 102 1.37 -14.35 -5.67
N CYS A 103 1.61 -15.55 -5.15
CA CYS A 103 0.86 -16.74 -5.55
C CYS A 103 -0.54 -16.73 -4.92
N ASP A 104 -1.35 -17.75 -5.23
CA ASP A 104 -2.75 -17.80 -4.78
C ASP A 104 -2.93 -18.27 -3.32
N LYS A 105 -1.83 -18.64 -2.64
CA LYS A 105 -1.88 -19.06 -1.23
C LYS A 105 -2.11 -17.85 -0.33
N GLY A 106 -3.23 -17.85 0.42
CA GLY A 106 -3.56 -16.78 1.37
C GLY A 106 -2.47 -16.52 2.41
N GLU A 107 -1.76 -17.55 2.86
CA GLU A 107 -0.66 -17.41 3.83
C GLU A 107 0.48 -16.53 3.31
N CYS A 108 0.84 -16.66 2.02
CA CYS A 108 1.87 -15.82 1.41
C CYS A 108 1.47 -14.35 1.40
N GLU A 109 0.18 -14.05 1.22
CA GLU A 109 -0.32 -12.68 1.33
C GLU A 109 -0.21 -12.13 2.74
N ILE A 110 -0.69 -12.89 3.73
CA ILE A 110 -0.72 -12.43 5.12
C ILE A 110 0.69 -12.18 5.64
N GLN A 111 1.61 -13.12 5.40
CA GLN A 111 3.01 -12.96 5.79
C GLN A 111 3.66 -11.77 5.10
N LEU A 112 3.39 -11.57 3.79
CA LEU A 112 3.99 -10.48 3.05
C LEU A 112 3.44 -9.11 3.49
N ARG A 113 2.12 -8.99 3.71
CA ARG A 113 1.50 -7.76 4.24
C ARG A 113 2.02 -7.43 5.64
N GLN A 114 2.19 -8.42 6.51
CA GLN A 114 2.76 -8.22 7.84
C GLN A 114 4.22 -7.77 7.78
N ARG A 115 5.05 -8.46 6.97
CA ARG A 115 6.45 -8.11 6.78
C ARG A 115 6.61 -6.71 6.20
N MET A 116 5.84 -6.39 5.17
CA MET A 116 5.86 -5.06 4.53
C MET A 116 5.34 -3.97 5.46
N GLY A 117 4.28 -4.21 6.24
CA GLY A 117 3.82 -3.26 7.26
C GLY A 117 4.93 -2.90 8.24
N SER A 118 5.68 -3.89 8.74
CA SER A 118 6.84 -3.65 9.60
C SER A 118 7.99 -2.94 8.88
N THR A 119 8.30 -3.33 7.63
CA THR A 119 9.35 -2.69 6.83
C THR A 119 9.01 -1.23 6.51
N LEU A 120 7.78 -0.93 6.12
CA LEU A 120 7.33 0.43 5.83
C LEU A 120 7.32 1.30 7.09
N LEU A 121 6.96 0.74 8.24
CA LEU A 121 7.09 1.42 9.54
C LEU A 121 8.56 1.77 9.83
N GLN A 122 9.48 0.83 9.57
CA GLN A 122 10.92 1.06 9.75
C GLN A 122 11.47 2.09 8.74
N ILE A 123 11.11 2.02 7.46
CA ILE A 123 11.46 3.03 6.46
C ILE A 123 10.96 4.41 6.91
N GLY A 124 9.74 4.47 7.42
CA GLY A 124 9.16 5.68 7.99
C GLY A 124 9.90 6.22 9.22
N ALA A 125 10.59 5.37 9.98
CA ALA A 125 11.43 5.75 11.11
C ALA A 125 12.85 6.15 10.69
N ASP A 126 13.48 5.40 9.78
CA ASP A 126 14.85 5.63 9.32
C ASP A 126 14.98 6.89 8.45
N LEU A 127 13.96 7.19 7.63
CA LEU A 127 13.88 8.45 6.88
C LEU A 127 13.51 9.67 7.76
N ASN A 128 13.15 9.45 9.03
CA ASN A 128 12.71 10.47 9.99
C ASN A 128 13.73 10.70 11.13
N ARG A 129 15.03 10.80 10.82
CA ARG A 129 15.98 11.45 11.74
C ARG A 129 15.64 12.95 11.88
N GLY A 130 14.56 13.27 12.59
CA GLY A 130 14.18 14.65 12.92
C GLY A 130 12.73 14.88 13.37
N THR A 131 11.74 14.14 12.88
CA THR A 131 10.33 14.40 13.24
C THR A 131 9.50 13.12 13.19
N ALA A 132 8.91 12.74 14.32
CA ALA A 132 7.95 11.65 14.39
C ALA A 132 6.61 12.10 13.77
N GLN A 133 6.48 12.08 12.44
CA GLN A 133 5.18 12.30 11.82
C GLN A 133 4.90 11.41 10.61
N SER A 134 3.94 10.52 10.87
CA SER A 134 3.12 9.63 10.03
C SER A 134 3.59 9.37 8.59
N CYS A 135 4.23 8.21 8.38
CA CYS A 135 3.95 7.42 7.18
C CYS A 135 2.52 6.85 7.34
N THR A 136 1.57 7.33 6.56
CA THR A 136 0.20 6.80 6.56
C THR A 136 0.13 5.60 5.62
N GLU A 137 -0.02 4.40 6.18
CA GLU A 137 -0.37 3.21 5.41
C GLU A 137 -1.83 3.34 4.95
N LEU A 138 -2.08 3.36 3.65
CA LEU A 138 -3.45 3.33 3.12
C LEU A 138 -4.09 1.96 3.35
N LEU A 139 -5.22 1.97 4.07
CA LEU A 139 -6.02 0.76 4.28
C LEU A 139 -6.95 0.51 3.11
N MET A 140 -6.55 -0.39 2.21
CA MET A 140 -7.30 -0.71 1.00
C MET A 140 -8.09 -1.99 1.16
N CYS A 141 -9.30 -2.01 0.59
CA CYS A 141 -10.11 -3.20 0.52
C CYS A 141 -9.39 -4.28 -0.29
N ASN A 142 -9.28 -5.48 0.28
CA ASN A 142 -8.59 -6.59 -0.33
C ASN A 142 -9.27 -7.13 -1.61
N VAL A 143 -10.50 -6.70 -1.88
CA VAL A 143 -11.32 -7.18 -2.99
C VAL A 143 -11.42 -6.11 -4.09
N CYS A 144 -11.90 -4.91 -3.78
CA CYS A 144 -12.09 -3.85 -4.78
C CYS A 144 -10.94 -2.83 -4.84
N GLY A 145 -10.06 -2.80 -3.82
CA GLY A 145 -8.98 -1.82 -3.71
C GLY A 145 -9.41 -0.44 -3.19
N GLU A 146 -10.69 -0.21 -2.87
CA GLU A 146 -11.15 1.06 -2.29
C GLU A 146 -10.70 1.23 -0.84
N THR A 147 -10.33 2.44 -0.45
CA THR A 147 -9.96 2.78 0.93
C THR A 147 -11.13 3.31 1.74
N ALA A 148 -12.15 3.88 1.09
CA ALA A 148 -13.33 4.44 1.72
C ALA A 148 -14.00 3.40 2.63
N GLY A 149 -14.08 3.71 3.93
CA GLY A 149 -14.69 2.83 4.92
C GLY A 149 -13.95 1.50 5.15
N SER A 150 -12.75 1.31 4.60
CA SER A 150 -11.97 0.08 4.75
C SER A 150 -11.48 -0.12 6.17
N LYS A 151 -11.86 -1.26 6.75
CA LYS A 151 -11.47 -1.66 8.10
C LYS A 151 -10.61 -2.90 8.06
N ARG A 152 -9.53 -2.91 8.84
CA ARG A 152 -8.69 -4.09 9.02
C ARG A 152 -9.53 -5.26 9.54
N CYS A 153 -9.23 -6.45 9.06
CA CYS A 153 -9.76 -7.69 9.59
C CYS A 153 -9.45 -7.75 11.09
N ALA A 154 -10.49 -7.88 11.92
CA ALA A 154 -10.36 -7.83 13.37
C ALA A 154 -9.43 -8.91 13.95
N ARG A 155 -9.29 -10.04 13.24
CA ARG A 155 -8.46 -11.18 13.66
C ARG A 155 -7.00 -11.02 13.27
N CYS A 156 -6.70 -10.93 11.96
CA CYS A 156 -5.31 -10.92 11.50
C CYS A 156 -4.67 -9.52 11.39
N ARG A 157 -5.50 -8.48 11.33
CA ARG A 157 -5.10 -7.07 11.08
C ARG A 157 -4.25 -6.83 9.81
N ALA A 158 -4.02 -7.86 8.99
CA ALA A 158 -3.14 -7.80 7.81
C ALA A 158 -3.86 -7.35 6.53
N VAL A 159 -5.17 -7.62 6.40
CA VAL A 159 -6.00 -7.21 5.25
C VAL A 159 -7.12 -6.29 5.71
N ALA A 160 -7.63 -5.42 4.84
CA ALA A 160 -8.78 -4.56 5.11
C ALA A 160 -9.92 -4.80 4.12
N TYR A 161 -11.14 -4.45 4.50
CA TYR A 161 -12.33 -4.54 3.65
C TYR A 161 -13.22 -3.32 3.85
N CYS A 162 -13.77 -2.74 2.78
CA CYS A 162 -14.72 -1.63 2.85
C CYS A 162 -16.09 -2.03 3.41
N GLY A 163 -16.36 -3.34 3.53
CA GLY A 163 -17.60 -3.84 4.13
C GLY A 163 -17.59 -5.35 4.39
N LYS A 164 -18.64 -5.80 5.09
CA LYS A 164 -18.84 -7.24 5.40
C LYS A 164 -19.02 -8.09 4.14
N GLU A 165 -19.52 -7.51 3.05
CA GLU A 165 -19.72 -8.21 1.79
C GLU A 165 -18.39 -8.66 1.16
N HIS A 166 -17.44 -7.73 1.01
CA HIS A 166 -16.10 -8.06 0.53
C HIS A 166 -15.33 -8.97 1.50
N GLN A 167 -15.51 -8.80 2.81
CA GLN A 167 -14.94 -9.75 3.76
C GLN A 167 -15.49 -11.16 3.58
N ARG A 168 -16.80 -11.33 3.37
CA ARG A 168 -17.45 -12.63 3.14
C ARG A 168 -17.05 -13.25 1.81
N SER A 169 -16.91 -12.42 0.77
CA SER A 169 -16.45 -12.85 -0.56
C SER A 169 -15.03 -13.43 -0.51
N ASP A 170 -14.10 -12.73 0.17
CA ASP A 170 -12.72 -13.19 0.31
C ASP A 170 -12.57 -14.31 1.38
N TRP A 171 -13.58 -14.55 2.23
CA TRP A 171 -13.48 -15.44 3.38
C TRP A 171 -13.03 -16.86 3.02
N ARG A 172 -13.49 -17.40 1.89
CA ARG A 172 -13.09 -18.76 1.43
C ARG A 172 -11.58 -18.89 1.30
N ARG A 173 -10.91 -17.86 0.79
CA ARG A 173 -9.46 -17.79 0.60
C ARG A 173 -8.73 -17.32 1.86
N HIS A 174 -9.33 -16.35 2.55
CA HIS A 174 -8.72 -15.71 3.70
C HIS A 174 -8.72 -16.59 4.96
N LYS A 175 -9.80 -17.36 5.21
CA LYS A 175 -10.04 -18.08 6.48
C LYS A 175 -8.85 -18.92 6.96
N GLU A 176 -8.24 -19.67 6.06
CA GLU A 176 -7.11 -20.57 6.37
C GLU A 176 -5.87 -19.81 6.82
N SER A 177 -5.65 -18.63 6.23
CA SER A 177 -4.52 -17.75 6.50
C SER A 177 -4.80 -16.71 7.60
N CYS A 178 -6.05 -16.57 8.03
CA CYS A 178 -6.49 -15.56 8.98
C CYS A 178 -6.07 -15.94 10.41
N LYS A 179 -4.80 -15.69 10.74
CA LYS A 179 -4.21 -15.93 12.06
C LYS A 179 -4.00 -14.62 12.80
N CYS A 180 -4.10 -14.63 14.13
CA CYS A 180 -3.78 -13.46 14.95
C CYS A 180 -2.31 -13.10 14.72
N PRO A 181 -1.94 -11.81 14.57
CA PRO A 181 -0.53 -11.45 14.67
C PRO A 181 -0.06 -11.88 16.06
N GLU A 182 0.92 -12.78 16.13
CA GLU A 182 1.50 -13.18 17.41
C GLU A 182 1.99 -11.91 18.10
N SER A 183 1.51 -11.67 19.31
CA SER A 183 2.15 -10.72 20.21
C SER A 183 3.56 -11.23 20.41
N GLN A 184 4.56 -10.52 19.92
CA GLN A 184 5.96 -10.76 20.27
C GLN A 184 6.07 -10.63 21.80
N THR A 185 5.99 -11.75 22.51
CA THR A 185 6.51 -11.90 23.85
C THR A 185 7.97 -12.27 23.70
N ASP A 186 8.84 -11.32 24.01
CA ASP A 186 9.95 -11.55 24.93
C ASP A 186 9.70 -10.69 26.17
#